data_AF-A0A357CLT5-F1
#
_entry.id   AF-A0A357CLT5-F1
#
_cell.length_a   1.000
_cell.length_b   1.000
_cell.length_c   1.000
_cell.angle_alpha   90.00
_cell.angle_beta   90.00
_cell.angle_gamma   90.00
#
_symmetry.space_group_name_H-M   'P 1'
#
loop_
_entity.id
_entity.type
_entity.pdbx_description
1 polymer ?
#
loop_
_entity_poly.entity_id
_entity_poly.type
_entity_poly.pdbx_seq_one_letter_code
_entity_poly.pdbx_strand_id
1 'polypeptide(L)'
;MERDIFNKLDKVLNKTLDQKKVFGAVVDIEAIDGEISWLNAVGNMKNDTPYAIASITKMFTTTVIIKLIEAGLLSFDDPMDKFFPPDYLSGLHVYKGTDHTGMITIRHLLSHTSGLPDFSTEKNATGKTYFDELYEKDRTIT
;
A
#
# COMPACT_ATOMS: atom_id res chain seq x y z
N MET A 1 -17.97 -30.59 -12.75
CA MET A 1 -16.61 -30.03 -12.87
C MET A 1 -16.40 -28.91 -11.86
N GLU A 2 -17.26 -27.87 -11.86
CA GLU A 2 -17.25 -26.78 -10.87
C GLU A 2 -17.31 -27.23 -9.39
N ARG A 3 -18.20 -28.16 -9.06
CA ARG A 3 -18.26 -28.70 -7.68
C ARG A 3 -16.97 -29.40 -7.23
N ASP A 4 -16.18 -29.93 -8.15
CA ASP A 4 -14.90 -30.57 -7.80
C ASP A 4 -13.81 -29.52 -7.52
N ILE A 5 -13.78 -28.41 -8.28
CA ILE A 5 -12.81 -27.33 -8.05
C ILE A 5 -13.09 -26.56 -6.76
N PHE A 6 -14.34 -26.26 -6.42
CA PHE A 6 -14.67 -25.57 -5.16
C PHE A 6 -14.32 -26.42 -3.93
N ASN A 7 -14.61 -27.72 -3.97
CA ASN A 7 -14.18 -28.65 -2.91
C ASN A 7 -12.64 -28.71 -2.77
N LYS A 8 -11.90 -28.57 -3.88
CA LYS A 8 -10.44 -28.50 -3.83
C LYS A 8 -9.96 -27.17 -3.24
N LEU A 9 -10.59 -26.04 -3.59
CA LEU A 9 -10.30 -24.72 -3.03
C LEU A 9 -10.57 -24.69 -1.53
N ASP A 10 -11.71 -25.22 -1.08
CA ASP A 10 -12.03 -25.36 0.35
C ASP A 10 -10.96 -26.16 1.09
N LYS A 11 -10.51 -27.28 0.51
CA LYS A 11 -9.42 -28.09 1.09
C LYS A 11 -8.10 -27.34 1.17
N VAL A 12 -7.77 -26.52 0.17
CA VAL A 12 -6.55 -25.69 0.18
C VAL A 12 -6.65 -24.60 1.23
N LEU A 13 -7.76 -23.86 1.27
CA LEU A 13 -7.99 -22.80 2.24
C LEU A 13 -7.94 -23.31 3.67
N ASN A 14 -8.62 -24.44 3.97
CA ASN A 14 -8.60 -25.04 5.30
C ASN A 14 -7.19 -25.48 5.74
N LYS A 15 -6.33 -25.91 4.80
CA LYS A 15 -4.93 -26.27 5.10
C LYS A 15 -4.05 -25.08 5.44
N THR A 16 -4.44 -23.86 5.08
CA THR A 16 -3.71 -22.64 5.41
C THR A 16 -3.77 -22.32 6.90
N LEU A 17 -4.78 -22.83 7.62
CA LEU A 17 -4.86 -22.68 9.05
C LEU A 17 -3.85 -23.60 9.75
N ASP A 18 -2.97 -23.00 10.54
CA ASP A 18 -2.08 -23.72 11.46
C ASP A 18 -2.40 -23.44 12.94
N GLN A 19 -3.31 -22.48 13.21
CA GLN A 19 -3.71 -22.00 14.55
C GLN A 19 -2.53 -21.55 15.44
N LYS A 20 -1.36 -21.33 14.84
CA LYS A 20 -0.14 -20.85 15.51
C LYS A 20 0.29 -19.50 14.96
N LYS A 21 0.23 -19.33 13.65
CA LYS A 21 0.57 -18.11 12.91
C LYS A 21 -0.61 -17.59 12.10
N VAL A 22 -1.44 -18.49 11.58
CA VAL A 22 -2.62 -18.15 10.79
C VAL A 22 -3.88 -18.57 11.55
N PHE A 23 -4.56 -17.59 12.12
CA PHE A 23 -5.77 -17.77 12.92
C PHE A 23 -7.06 -17.72 12.09
N GLY A 24 -6.99 -17.08 10.93
CA GLY A 24 -8.10 -16.96 10.00
C GLY A 24 -7.62 -16.50 8.63
N ALA A 25 -8.42 -16.80 7.61
CA ALA A 25 -8.17 -16.38 6.24
C ALA A 25 -9.51 -16.21 5.51
N VAL A 26 -9.55 -15.27 4.56
CA VAL A 26 -10.64 -15.08 3.61
C VAL A 26 -10.02 -15.08 2.23
N VAL A 27 -10.60 -15.82 1.29
CA VAL A 27 -10.14 -15.87 -0.10
C VAL A 27 -11.34 -15.71 -1.02
N ASP A 28 -11.16 -14.83 -2.00
CA ASP A 28 -12.10 -14.55 -3.07
C ASP A 28 -11.45 -14.89 -4.42
N ILE A 29 -12.15 -15.64 -5.27
CA ILE A 29 -11.72 -16.03 -6.60
C ILE A 29 -12.88 -15.78 -7.56
N GLU A 30 -12.64 -14.84 -8.48
CA GLU A 30 -13.59 -14.40 -9.48
C GLU A 30 -12.96 -14.53 -10.87
N ALA A 31 -13.66 -15.16 -11.81
CA ALA A 31 -13.30 -15.13 -13.22
C ALA A 31 -13.78 -13.83 -13.87
N ILE A 32 -13.05 -13.36 -14.90
CA ILE A 32 -13.36 -12.09 -15.59
C ILE A 32 -14.75 -12.12 -16.25
N ASP A 33 -15.17 -13.29 -16.73
CA ASP A 33 -16.51 -13.51 -17.32
C ASP A 33 -17.61 -13.74 -16.28
N GLY A 34 -17.25 -13.86 -15.00
CA GLY A 34 -18.18 -14.13 -13.90
C GLY A 34 -18.69 -15.58 -13.84
N GLU A 35 -18.19 -16.51 -14.67
CA GLU A 35 -18.63 -17.91 -14.62
C GLU A 35 -18.12 -18.64 -13.37
N ILE A 36 -17.03 -18.17 -12.79
CA ILE A 36 -16.48 -18.66 -11.53
C ILE A 36 -16.53 -17.54 -10.50
N SER A 37 -17.28 -17.77 -9.42
CA SER A 37 -17.31 -16.94 -8.22
C SER A 37 -17.22 -17.86 -7.00
N TRP A 38 -16.17 -17.70 -6.19
CA TRP A 38 -15.95 -18.47 -4.99
C TRP A 38 -15.34 -17.59 -3.91
N LEU A 39 -16.09 -17.40 -2.82
CA LEU A 39 -15.68 -16.63 -1.65
C LEU A 39 -15.87 -17.49 -0.40
N ASN A 40 -14.80 -17.73 0.34
CA ASN A 40 -14.87 -18.47 1.59
C ASN A 40 -13.91 -17.95 2.65
N ALA A 41 -14.30 -18.17 3.91
CA ALA A 41 -13.55 -17.78 5.09
C ALA A 41 -13.38 -18.97 6.03
N VAL A 42 -12.22 -19.04 6.68
CA VAL A 42 -11.90 -20.11 7.64
C VAL A 42 -11.27 -19.52 8.91
N GLY A 43 -11.34 -20.27 10.00
CA GLY A 43 -10.75 -19.89 11.28
C GLY A 43 -11.60 -18.85 12.01
N ASN A 44 -10.99 -17.79 12.52
CA ASN A 44 -11.68 -16.73 13.25
C ASN A 44 -12.24 -15.60 12.37
N MET A 45 -12.20 -15.75 11.04
CA MET A 45 -12.73 -14.77 10.09
C MET A 45 -14.05 -15.24 9.46
N LYS A 46 -14.82 -14.26 8.98
CA LYS A 46 -16.01 -14.41 8.14
C LYS A 46 -15.79 -13.63 6.84
N ASN A 47 -16.57 -13.94 5.81
CA ASN A 47 -16.48 -13.29 4.49
C ASN A 47 -16.57 -11.75 4.56
N ASP A 48 -17.27 -11.21 5.55
CA ASP A 48 -17.49 -9.77 5.77
C ASP A 48 -16.68 -9.18 6.93
N THR A 49 -15.70 -9.92 7.47
CA THR A 49 -14.87 -9.44 8.58
C THR A 49 -14.07 -8.21 8.15
N PRO A 50 -14.18 -7.07 8.85
CA PRO A 50 -13.33 -5.93 8.58
C PRO A 50 -11.89 -6.20 9.05
N TYR A 51 -10.91 -5.87 8.22
CA TYR A 51 -9.49 -5.96 8.56
C TYR A 51 -8.67 -4.84 7.92
N ALA A 52 -7.52 -4.53 8.51
CA ALA A 52 -6.59 -3.55 7.95
C ALA A 52 -5.89 -4.11 6.71
N ILE A 53 -6.04 -3.44 5.57
CA ILE A 53 -5.51 -3.90 4.27
C ILE A 53 -4.09 -3.38 3.96
N ALA A 54 -3.52 -2.57 4.86
CA ALA A 54 -2.17 -2.01 4.75
C ALA A 54 -1.86 -1.44 3.36
N SER A 55 -0.81 -1.93 2.68
CA SER A 55 -0.36 -1.41 1.39
C SER A 55 -1.36 -1.60 0.24
N ILE A 56 -2.40 -2.42 0.38
CA ILE A 56 -3.47 -2.52 -0.64
C ILE A 56 -4.17 -1.16 -0.81
N THR A 57 -4.21 -0.32 0.23
CA THR A 57 -4.72 1.07 0.16
C THR A 57 -4.11 1.88 -0.98
N LYS A 58 -2.86 1.61 -1.39
CA LYS A 58 -2.22 2.30 -2.52
C LYS A 58 -3.02 2.20 -3.81
N MET A 59 -3.66 1.06 -4.09
CA MET A 59 -4.49 0.90 -5.29
C MET A 59 -5.68 1.87 -5.30
N PHE A 60 -6.30 2.11 -4.14
CA PHE A 60 -7.39 3.08 -4.00
C PHE A 60 -6.88 4.51 -4.18
N THR A 61 -5.77 4.87 -3.53
CA THR A 61 -5.13 6.18 -3.70
C THR A 61 -4.75 6.46 -5.16
N THR A 62 -4.14 5.48 -5.84
CA THR A 62 -3.81 5.57 -7.26
C THR A 62 -5.06 5.77 -8.12
N THR A 63 -6.14 5.05 -7.82
CA THR A 63 -7.42 5.19 -8.54
C THR A 63 -7.98 6.61 -8.40
N VAL A 64 -7.97 7.18 -7.19
CA VAL A 64 -8.42 8.56 -6.94
C VAL A 64 -7.56 9.55 -7.73
N ILE A 65 -6.24 9.39 -7.72
CA ILE A 65 -5.33 10.27 -8.47
C ILE A 65 -5.59 10.19 -9.97
N ILE A 66 -5.76 8.98 -10.52
CA ILE A 66 -6.09 8.79 -11.94
C ILE A 66 -7.43 9.45 -12.28
N LYS A 67 -8.45 9.35 -11.41
CA LYS A 67 -9.74 10.03 -11.61
C LYS A 67 -9.60 11.56 -11.65
N LEU A 68 -8.72 12.13 -10.83
CA LEU A 68 -8.42 13.56 -10.86
C LEU A 68 -7.66 13.97 -12.13
N ILE A 69 -6.78 13.11 -12.65
CA ILE A 69 -6.09 13.31 -13.93
C ILE A 69 -7.09 13.26 -15.09
N GLU A 70 -8.01 12.29 -15.11
CA GLU A 70 -9.09 12.19 -16.10
C GLU A 70 -9.99 13.44 -16.09
N ALA A 71 -10.21 14.04 -14.92
CA ALA A 71 -10.97 15.28 -14.77
C ALA A 71 -10.18 16.55 -15.16
N GLY A 72 -8.91 16.42 -15.57
CA GLY A 72 -8.04 17.54 -15.92
C GLY A 72 -7.57 18.38 -14.72
N LEU A 73 -7.75 17.89 -13.49
CA LEU A 73 -7.36 18.60 -12.26
C LEU A 73 -5.89 18.38 -11.89
N LEU A 74 -5.30 17.28 -12.37
CA LEU A 74 -3.90 16.89 -12.16
C LEU A 74 -3.29 16.41 -13.48
N SER A 75 -1.96 16.41 -13.55
CA SER A 75 -1.17 15.72 -14.57
C SER A 75 -0.20 14.75 -13.91
N PHE A 76 0.11 13.64 -14.58
CA PHE A 76 1.18 12.73 -14.14
C PHE A 76 2.53 13.44 -13.97
N ASP A 77 2.77 14.47 -14.77
CA ASP A 77 4.04 15.20 -14.80
C ASP A 77 3.99 16.47 -13.95
N ASP A 78 2.90 16.68 -13.17
CA ASP A 78 2.88 17.74 -12.17
C ASP A 78 3.95 17.47 -11.10
N PRO A 79 4.83 18.46 -10.81
CA PRO A 79 5.80 18.36 -9.73
C PRO A 79 5.13 18.52 -8.35
N MET A 80 5.75 17.98 -7.30
CA MET A 80 5.20 18.05 -5.94
C MET A 80 5.09 19.49 -5.39
N ASP A 81 5.99 20.38 -5.80
CA ASP A 81 6.02 21.78 -5.37
C ASP A 81 4.81 22.61 -5.86
N LYS A 82 4.03 22.07 -6.81
CA LYS A 82 2.71 22.62 -7.19
C LYS A 82 1.68 22.51 -6.06
N PHE A 83 1.83 21.53 -5.16
CA PHE A 83 0.81 21.18 -4.16
C PHE A 83 1.23 21.47 -2.72
N PHE A 84 2.53 21.59 -2.45
CA PHE A 84 3.07 21.83 -1.12
C PHE A 84 4.01 23.03 -1.11
N PRO A 85 4.08 23.80 -0.02
CA PRO A 85 5.08 24.85 0.11
C PRO A 85 6.49 24.25 0.04
N PRO A 86 7.48 24.93 -0.58
CA PRO A 86 8.84 24.42 -0.72
C PRO A 86 9.50 23.98 0.60
N ASP A 87 9.21 24.69 1.68
CA ASP A 87 9.75 24.40 3.02
C ASP A 87 9.30 23.04 3.58
N TYR A 88 8.18 22.49 3.09
CA TYR A 88 7.70 21.15 3.47
C TYR A 88 8.42 20.04 2.68
N LEU A 89 9.01 20.39 1.53
CA LEU A 89 9.60 19.44 0.59
C LEU A 89 11.12 19.44 0.64
N SER A 90 11.78 20.41 1.27
CA SER A 90 13.23 20.49 1.24
C SER A 90 13.92 19.22 1.73
N GLY A 91 14.89 18.71 0.98
CA GLY A 91 15.75 17.61 1.41
C GLY A 91 15.14 16.21 1.39
N LEU A 92 13.98 16.00 0.74
CA LEU A 92 13.38 14.66 0.66
C LEU A 92 14.14 13.72 -0.28
N HIS A 93 14.83 14.25 -1.30
CA HIS A 93 15.68 13.47 -2.20
C HIS A 93 17.02 14.18 -2.45
N VAL A 94 17.96 13.98 -1.53
CA VAL A 94 19.34 14.49 -1.66
C VAL A 94 20.27 13.38 -2.14
N TYR A 95 20.84 13.56 -3.33
CA TYR A 95 21.81 12.63 -3.89
C TYR A 95 23.14 13.34 -4.16
N LYS A 96 24.23 12.83 -3.57
CA LYS A 96 25.59 13.39 -3.69
C LYS A 96 25.65 14.91 -3.41
N GLY A 97 24.90 15.37 -2.41
CA GLY A 97 24.85 16.78 -2.01
C GLY A 97 24.00 17.68 -2.91
N THR A 98 23.30 17.13 -3.90
CA THR A 98 22.33 17.86 -4.73
C THR A 98 20.91 17.49 -4.31
N ASP A 99 20.08 18.49 -4.02
CA ASP A 99 18.66 18.29 -3.72
C ASP A 99 17.87 18.20 -5.02
N HIS A 100 17.29 17.03 -5.26
CA HIS A 100 16.47 16.71 -6.42
C HIS A 100 14.97 16.69 -6.10
N THR A 101 14.56 17.14 -4.92
CA THR A 101 13.16 17.03 -4.48
C THR A 101 12.18 17.73 -5.43
N GLY A 102 12.56 18.90 -5.97
CA GLY A 102 11.73 19.63 -6.94
C GLY A 102 11.52 18.89 -8.27
N MET A 103 12.25 17.81 -8.53
CA MET A 103 12.08 16.98 -9.74
C MET A 103 11.09 15.82 -9.53
N ILE A 104 10.60 15.61 -8.30
CA ILE A 104 9.65 14.53 -8.00
C ILE A 104 8.28 14.93 -8.55
N THR A 105 7.70 14.04 -9.37
CA THR A 105 6.38 14.22 -10.00
C THR A 105 5.39 13.19 -9.45
N ILE A 106 4.11 13.41 -9.74
CA ILE A 106 3.06 12.43 -9.43
C ILE A 106 3.39 11.06 -10.04
N ARG A 107 3.91 11.00 -11.27
CA ARG A 107 4.36 9.77 -11.94
C ARG A 107 5.42 9.03 -11.13
N HIS A 108 6.40 9.75 -10.57
CA HIS A 108 7.46 9.15 -9.77
C HIS A 108 6.89 8.53 -8.48
N LEU A 109 5.94 9.22 -7.82
CA LEU A 109 5.29 8.72 -6.61
C LEU A 109 4.45 7.47 -6.87
N LEU A 110 3.62 7.48 -7.94
CA LEU A 110 2.74 6.35 -8.27
C LEU A 110 3.50 5.10 -8.74
N SER A 111 4.72 5.26 -9.27
CA SER A 111 5.53 4.16 -9.79
C SER A 111 6.67 3.74 -8.86
N HIS A 112 6.77 4.30 -7.65
CA HIS A 112 7.86 4.03 -6.71
C HIS A 112 9.25 4.32 -7.28
N THR A 113 9.39 5.41 -8.04
CA THR A 113 10.66 5.83 -8.69
C THR A 113 11.11 7.23 -8.27
N SER A 114 10.51 7.80 -7.22
CA SER A 114 10.85 9.13 -6.70
C SER A 114 12.20 9.21 -5.99
N GLY A 115 12.79 8.08 -5.61
CA GLY A 115 14.00 8.04 -4.80
C GLY A 115 13.80 8.48 -3.34
N LEU A 116 12.55 8.52 -2.88
CA LEU A 116 12.22 8.72 -1.46
C LEU A 116 12.61 7.48 -0.64
N PRO A 117 13.19 7.65 0.55
CA PRO A 117 13.63 6.53 1.38
C PRO A 117 12.45 5.74 1.95
N ASP A 118 12.62 4.43 2.11
CA ASP A 118 11.65 3.62 2.86
C ASP A 118 11.57 4.06 4.32
N PHE A 119 10.38 4.49 4.73
CA PHE A 119 10.17 5.07 6.05
C PHE A 119 10.47 4.14 7.23
N SER A 120 10.46 2.82 7.02
CA SER A 120 10.56 1.80 8.08
C SER A 120 11.91 1.10 8.12
N THR A 121 12.70 1.17 7.05
CA THR A 121 13.94 0.40 6.91
C THR A 121 15.15 1.24 6.57
N GLU A 122 14.98 2.37 5.89
CA GLU A 122 16.10 3.24 5.55
C GLU A 122 16.45 4.16 6.72
N LYS A 123 17.72 4.10 7.10
CA LYS A 123 18.27 4.90 8.18
C LYS A 123 18.80 6.22 7.65
N ASN A 124 18.44 7.30 8.32
CA ASN A 124 19.03 8.61 8.06
C ASN A 124 20.48 8.70 8.63
N ALA A 125 21.09 9.87 8.51
CA ALA A 125 22.46 10.13 8.99
C ALA A 125 22.66 9.87 10.50
N THR A 126 21.58 9.85 11.29
CA THR A 126 21.61 9.55 12.73
C THR A 126 21.45 8.06 13.05
N GLY A 127 21.26 7.22 12.03
CA GLY A 127 21.07 5.78 12.18
C GLY A 127 19.64 5.37 12.54
N LYS A 128 18.69 6.32 12.58
CA LYS A 128 17.26 6.09 12.83
C LYS A 128 16.48 6.02 11.53
N THR A 129 15.46 5.18 11.50
CA THR A 129 14.45 5.22 10.44
C THR A 129 13.47 6.36 10.69
N TYR A 130 12.73 6.78 9.67
CA TYR A 130 11.68 7.77 9.86
C TYR A 130 10.59 7.26 10.82
N PHE A 131 10.31 5.95 10.79
CA PHE A 131 9.39 5.30 11.72
C PHE A 131 9.87 5.40 13.17
N ASP A 132 11.16 5.19 13.43
CA ASP A 132 11.73 5.34 14.79
C ASP A 132 11.50 6.77 15.31
N GLU A 133 11.73 7.77 14.47
CA GLU A 133 11.57 9.18 14.84
C GLU A 133 10.10 9.57 15.09
N LEU A 134 9.18 9.09 14.25
CA LEU A 134 7.74 9.30 14.47
C LEU A 134 7.26 8.60 15.74
N TYR A 135 7.65 7.35 15.93
CA TYR A 135 7.25 6.55 17.08
C TYR A 135 7.76 7.14 18.40
N GLU A 136 8.98 7.67 18.42
CA GLU A 136 9.52 8.38 19.58
C GLU A 136 8.74 9.68 19.88
N LYS A 137 8.38 10.46 18.85
CA LYS A 137 7.56 11.67 19.03
C LYS A 137 6.17 11.36 19.55
N ASP A 138 5.50 10.35 19.02
CA ASP A 138 4.15 9.95 19.46
C ASP A 138 4.13 9.50 20.94
N ARG A 139 5.22 8.90 21.43
CA ARG A 139 5.36 8.54 22.86
C ARG A 139 5.49 9.75 23.80
N THR A 140 5.83 10.93 23.28
CA THR A 140 5.93 12.15 24.10
C THR A 140 4.60 12.89 24.24
N ILE A 141 3.53 12.40 23.60
CA ILE A 141 2.18 13.00 23.61
C ILE A 141 1.26 12.33 24.67
N THR A 142 1.75 11.34 25.41
CA THR A 142 1.10 10.73 26.59
C THR A 142 1.83 11.09 27.88
#